data_AF-A0A668A2S6-F1
#
_entry.id   AF-A0A668A2S6-F1
#
_cell.length_a   1.000
_cell.length_b   1.000
_cell.length_c   1.000
_cell.angle_alpha   90.00
_cell.angle_beta   90.00
_cell.angle_gamma   90.00
#
_symmetry.space_group_name_H-M   'P 1'
#
loop_
_entity.id
_entity.type
_entity.pdbx_description
1 polymer ?
#
loop_
_entity_poly.entity_id
_entity_poly.type
_entity_poly.pdbx_seq_one_letter_code
_entity_poly.pdbx_strand_id
1 'polypeptide(L)'
;MEKQSKVVFRNVGQLYFPQTRVECHYSLTSDHHWSSSDWIGLFEVGWSSVKDYYTYTWALAPEGYTKGTDVNCCALFHCTSSHPCLVPLAISPD
;
A
#
# COMPACT_ATOMS: atom_id res chain seq x y z
N MET A 1 -9.41 20.77 -11.03
CA MET A 1 -8.75 19.56 -11.53
C MET A 1 -8.63 18.63 -10.33
N GLU A 2 -9.41 17.55 -10.31
CA GLU A 2 -9.36 16.55 -9.25
C GLU A 2 -7.94 15.96 -9.24
N LYS A 3 -7.23 16.00 -8.10
CA LYS A 3 -5.92 15.35 -7.99
C LYS A 3 -6.17 13.85 -8.03
N GLN A 4 -5.91 13.21 -9.17
CA GLN A 4 -6.06 11.77 -9.31
C GLN A 4 -5.08 11.07 -8.35
N SER A 5 -5.57 10.13 -7.55
CA SER A 5 -4.74 9.34 -6.64
C SER A 5 -3.74 8.52 -7.45
N LYS A 6 -2.44 8.70 -7.22
CA LYS A 6 -1.38 7.97 -7.93
C LYS A 6 -1.43 6.46 -7.66
N VAL A 7 -1.97 6.06 -6.51
CA VAL A 7 -2.12 4.67 -6.06
C VAL A 7 -3.55 4.41 -5.62
N VAL A 8 -4.11 3.27 -6.02
CA VAL A 8 -5.46 2.84 -5.66
C VAL A 8 -5.42 1.47 -5.03
N PHE A 9 -5.79 1.38 -3.75
CA PHE A 9 -5.92 0.09 -3.07
C PHE A 9 -7.20 -0.63 -3.49
N ARG A 10 -7.09 -1.94 -3.70
CA ARG A 10 -8.17 -2.81 -4.17
C ARG A 10 -8.39 -3.94 -3.17
N ASN A 11 -9.62 -4.42 -3.09
CA ASN A 11 -10.01 -5.54 -2.22
C ASN A 11 -9.57 -5.33 -0.76
N VAL A 12 -9.66 -4.09 -0.27
CA VAL A 12 -9.34 -3.78 1.13
C VAL A 12 -10.44 -4.34 2.01
N GLY A 13 -10.06 -5.29 2.87
CA GLY A 13 -10.96 -5.88 3.84
C GLY A 13 -11.32 -4.86 4.93
N GLN A 14 -12.53 -4.98 5.48
CA GLN A 14 -12.91 -4.23 6.69
C GLN A 14 -12.22 -4.77 7.94
N LEU A 15 -11.80 -6.04 7.90
CA LEU A 15 -11.14 -6.76 8.98
C LEU A 15 -10.07 -7.66 8.40
N TYR A 16 -8.90 -7.70 9.05
CA TYR A 16 -7.85 -8.68 8.75
C TYR A 16 -7.64 -9.56 9.98
N PHE A 17 -7.52 -10.88 9.76
CA PHE A 17 -7.37 -11.81 10.87
C PHE A 17 -5.97 -11.72 11.49
N PRO A 18 -5.86 -11.79 12.82
CA PRO A 18 -4.57 -11.82 13.50
C PRO A 18 -3.70 -12.98 13.01
N GLN A 19 -2.39 -12.77 12.93
CA GLN A 19 -1.40 -13.80 12.57
C GLN A 19 -1.59 -14.39 11.17
N THR A 20 -2.33 -13.72 10.29
CA THR A 20 -2.50 -14.14 8.90
C THR A 20 -1.63 -13.31 7.96
N ARG A 21 -1.27 -13.92 6.84
CA ARG A 21 -0.66 -13.20 5.71
C ARG A 21 -1.74 -12.32 5.09
N VAL A 22 -1.49 -11.02 5.05
CA VAL A 22 -2.37 -10.06 4.40
C VAL A 22 -1.81 -9.75 3.01
N GLU A 23 -2.59 -10.04 1.98
CA GLU A 23 -2.31 -9.65 0.60
C GLU A 23 -2.95 -8.29 0.33
N CYS A 24 -2.11 -7.31 0.07
CA CYS A 24 -2.53 -5.95 -0.27
C CYS A 24 -2.45 -5.78 -1.77
N HIS A 25 -3.60 -5.73 -2.42
CA HIS A 25 -3.68 -5.46 -3.85
C HIS A 25 -3.83 -3.96 -4.09
N TYR A 26 -3.06 -3.44 -5.04
CA TYR A 26 -3.11 -2.03 -5.40
C TYR A 26 -2.82 -1.85 -6.88
N SER A 27 -3.19 -0.70 -7.42
CA SER A 27 -2.78 -0.27 -8.74
C SER A 27 -1.99 1.02 -8.65
N LEU A 28 -0.88 1.05 -9.37
CA LEU A 28 -0.17 2.28 -9.69
C LEU A 28 -0.78 2.83 -10.97
N THR A 29 -1.13 4.12 -10.96
CA THR A 29 -1.63 4.81 -12.15
C THR A 29 -0.48 5.23 -13.07
N SER A 30 -0.78 5.60 -14.31
CA SER A 30 0.19 6.15 -15.27
C SER A 30 1.01 7.32 -14.72
N ASP A 31 0.44 8.08 -13.79
CA ASP A 31 1.04 9.27 -13.19
C ASP A 31 2.00 8.95 -12.03
N HIS A 32 2.04 7.68 -11.61
CA HIS A 32 2.99 7.20 -10.62
C HIS A 32 4.36 6.93 -11.25
N HIS A 33 5.41 7.23 -10.50
CA HIS A 33 6.77 6.84 -10.85
C HIS A 33 7.28 5.89 -9.80
N TRP A 34 7.32 4.60 -10.13
CA TRP A 34 7.84 3.61 -9.20
C TRP A 34 9.30 3.92 -8.82
N SER A 35 9.59 3.81 -7.53
CA SER A 35 10.94 3.86 -6.96
C SER A 35 11.20 2.64 -6.08
N SER A 36 12.46 2.22 -5.97
CA SER A 36 12.88 1.17 -5.04
C SER A 36 12.73 1.57 -3.56
N SER A 37 12.51 2.86 -3.29
CA SER A 37 12.19 3.40 -1.98
C SER A 37 10.69 3.57 -1.74
N ASP A 38 9.83 3.12 -2.66
CA ASP A 38 8.39 3.07 -2.44
C ASP A 38 8.05 1.99 -1.41
N TRP A 39 7.15 2.30 -0.49
CA TRP A 39 6.70 1.36 0.53
C TRP A 39 5.22 1.52 0.80
N ILE A 40 4.63 0.46 1.36
CA ILE A 40 3.23 0.45 1.78
C ILE A 40 3.23 0.22 3.27
N GLY A 41 2.61 1.13 4.01
CA GLY A 41 2.40 1.02 5.44
C GLY A 41 0.99 0.56 5.75
N LEU A 42 0.85 -0.19 6.84
CA LEU A 42 -0.43 -0.37 7.51
C LEU A 42 -0.51 0.63 8.66
N PHE A 43 -1.61 1.36 8.74
CA PHE A 43 -1.83 2.42 9.72
C PHE A 43 -3.09 2.13 10.52
N GLU A 44 -3.10 2.49 11.80
CA GLU A 44 -4.34 2.50 12.57
C GLU A 44 -5.26 3.63 12.07
N VAL A 45 -6.57 3.37 12.04
CA VAL A 45 -7.54 4.41 11.69
C VAL A 45 -7.39 5.60 12.64
N GLY A 46 -7.22 6.80 12.08
CA GLY A 46 -6.96 8.01 12.86
C GLY A 46 -5.48 8.39 12.98
N TRP A 47 -4.58 7.70 12.27
CA TRP A 47 -3.18 8.11 12.12
C TRP A 47 -3.04 9.57 11.67
N SER A 48 -1.98 10.24 12.13
CA SER A 48 -1.75 11.67 11.90
C SER A 48 -0.47 11.96 11.14
N SER A 49 0.48 11.03 11.21
CA SER A 49 1.81 11.13 10.64
C SER A 49 2.16 9.84 9.90
N VAL A 50 2.95 9.97 8.84
CA VAL A 50 3.57 8.84 8.15
C VAL A 50 4.41 7.97 9.10
N LYS A 51 4.90 8.53 10.21
CA LYS A 51 5.65 7.80 11.24
C LYS A 51 4.76 6.91 12.12
N ASP A 52 3.44 7.05 12.04
CA ASP A 52 2.46 6.28 12.83
C ASP A 52 2.14 4.93 12.16
N TYR A 53 3.01 4.44 11.25
CA TYR A 53 2.82 3.14 10.62
C TYR A 53 2.94 2.04 11.68
N TYR A 54 2.00 1.12 11.67
CA TYR A 54 2.04 -0.08 12.52
C TYR A 54 3.10 -1.06 12.00
N THR A 55 3.08 -1.31 10.70
CA THR A 55 4.09 -2.11 9.99
C THR A 55 4.18 -1.63 8.56
N TYR A 56 5.23 -2.03 7.85
CA TYR A 56 5.43 -1.67 6.46
C TYR A 56 6.04 -2.82 5.66
N THR A 57 5.92 -2.73 4.35
CA THR A 57 6.65 -3.55 3.39
C THR A 57 7.10 -2.70 2.22
N TRP A 58 8.24 -3.01 1.63
CA TRP A 58 8.71 -2.34 0.44
C TRP A 58 7.84 -2.73 -0.77
N ALA A 59 7.48 -1.76 -1.60
CA ALA A 59 6.77 -2.03 -2.83
C ALA A 59 7.74 -2.65 -3.84
N LEU A 60 7.49 -3.90 -4.21
CA LEU A 60 8.30 -4.58 -5.22
C LEU A 60 8.12 -3.90 -6.59
N ALA A 61 9.16 -3.97 -7.42
CA ALA A 61 9.10 -3.51 -8.80
C ALA A 61 7.95 -4.22 -9.53
N PRO A 62 7.02 -3.49 -10.16
CA PRO A 62 5.96 -4.11 -10.93
C PRO A 62 6.57 -4.88 -12.10
N GLU A 63 6.13 -6.11 -12.31
CA GLU A 63 6.59 -6.92 -13.44
C GLU A 63 6.17 -6.25 -14.76
N GLY A 64 7.13 -6.03 -15.66
CA GLY A 64 6.87 -5.34 -16.92
C GLY A 64 6.58 -3.83 -16.78
N TYR A 65 6.95 -3.20 -15.66
CA TYR A 65 6.73 -1.76 -15.45
C TYR A 65 7.25 -0.91 -16.61
N THR A 66 6.36 -0.14 -17.21
CA THR A 66 6.67 0.89 -18.18
C THR A 66 6.15 2.22 -17.65
N LYS A 67 6.96 3.28 -17.73
CA LYS A 67 6.52 4.61 -17.29
C LYS A 67 5.28 5.05 -18.10
N GLY A 68 4.25 5.53 -17.41
CA GLY A 68 3.01 5.98 -18.05
C GLY A 68 1.95 4.90 -18.23
N THR A 69 2.14 3.68 -17.70
CA THR A 69 1.12 2.63 -17.74
C THR A 69 0.54 2.36 -16.36
N ASP A 70 -0.75 2.10 -16.30
CA ASP A 70 -1.39 1.54 -15.12
C ASP A 70 -0.94 0.09 -14.91
N VAL A 71 -0.54 -0.26 -13.69
CA VAL A 71 -0.09 -1.61 -13.36
C VAL A 71 -0.71 -2.06 -12.04
N ASN A 72 -1.11 -3.33 -11.98
CA ASN A 72 -1.59 -3.97 -10.76
C ASN A 72 -0.41 -4.62 -10.04
N CYS A 73 -0.37 -4.42 -8.74
CA CYS A 73 0.67 -4.92 -7.87
C CYS A 73 0.07 -5.63 -6.65
N CYS A 74 0.89 -6.46 -6.01
CA CYS A 74 0.54 -7.10 -4.76
C CYS A 74 1.70 -6.92 -3.77
N ALA A 75 1.37 -6.55 -2.53
CA ALA A 75 2.31 -6.48 -1.43
C ALA A 75 1.85 -7.43 -0.30
N LEU A 76 2.81 -8.12 0.30
CA LEU A 76 2.55 -9.05 1.38
C LEU A 76 2.91 -8.42 2.71
N PHE A 77 1.99 -8.50 3.67
CA PHE A 77 2.20 -8.11 5.04
C PHE A 77 2.14 -9.32 5.96
N HIS A 78 3.05 -9.35 6.93
CA HIS A 78 2.97 -10.27 8.05
C HIS A 78 2.29 -9.52 9.21
N CYS A 79 0.97 -9.63 9.31
CA CYS A 79 0.23 -9.00 10.39
C CYS A 79 0.32 -9.90 11.63
N THR A 80 1.23 -9.57 12.55
CA THR A 80 1.36 -10.29 13.83
C THR A 80 0.38 -9.78 14.89
N SER A 81 -0.37 -8.71 14.59
CA SER A 81 -1.22 -8.01 15.54
C SER A 81 -2.61 -8.65 15.66
N SER A 82 -3.18 -8.59 16.87
CA SER A 82 -4.59 -8.88 17.13
C SER A 82 -5.53 -7.70 16.85
N HIS A 83 -5.03 -6.58 16.32
CA HIS A 83 -5.78 -5.34 16.20
C HIS A 83 -6.56 -5.30 14.88
N PRO A 84 -7.90 -5.17 14.91
CA PRO A 84 -8.75 -5.32 13.73
C PRO A 84 -8.82 -4.12 12.78
N CYS A 85 -8.19 -2.97 13.11
CA CYS A 85 -8.48 -1.68 12.47
C CYS A 85 -7.28 -1.07 11.72
N LEU A 86 -6.58 -1.86 10.90
CA LEU A 86 -5.46 -1.36 10.08
C LEU A 86 -5.91 -1.08 8.65
N VAL A 87 -5.48 0.06 8.10
CA VAL A 87 -5.70 0.48 6.70
C VAL A 87 -4.37 0.59 5.95
N PRO A 88 -4.29 0.13 4.68
CA PRO A 88 -3.09 0.29 3.88
C PRO A 88 -2.97 1.72 3.33
N LEU A 89 -1.75 2.25 3.32
CA LEU A 89 -1.39 3.53 2.70
C LEU A 89 -0.08 3.38 1.94
N ALA A 90 -0.06 3.84 0.69
CA ALA A 90 1.12 3.78 -0.17
C ALA A 90 1.86 5.10 -0.07
N ILE A 91 3.16 5.02 0.20
CA ILE A 91 4.02 6.17 0.36
C ILE A 91 5.17 6.01 -0.61
N SER A 92 5.23 6.95 -1.54
CA SER A 92 6.34 7.12 -2.45
C SER A 92 7.07 8.38 -2.03
N PRO A 93 8.37 8.28 -1.67
CA PRO A 93 9.16 9.47 -1.46
C PRO A 93 9.33 10.16 -2.82
N ASP A 94 8.64 11.30 -3.01
CA ASP A 94 8.85 12.20 -4.15
C ASP A 94 10.33 12.64 -4.25
#